data_AF-A0A2A4I7X7-F1
#
_entry.id   AF-A0A2A4I7X7-F1
#
_cell.length_a   1.000
_cell.length_b   1.000
_cell.length_c   1.000
_cell.angle_alpha   90.00
_cell.angle_beta   90.00
_cell.angle_gamma   90.00
#
_symmetry.space_group_name_H-M   'P 1'
#
loop_
_entity.id
_entity.type
_entity.pdbx_description
1 polymer ?
#
loop_
_entity_poly.entity_id
_entity_poly.type
_entity_poly.pdbx_seq_one_letter_code
_entity_poly.pdbx_strand_id
1 'polypeptide(L)'
;MVESVSSNTIRAGDLRIANVARVAAAPAVTTDAPASAPPGVQAPQTLARSMAAKPPVDSERVAAIKSAIANGTFPLSPATIADQLIALKYDWMSHEQA
;
A
#
# COMPACT_ATOMS: atom_id res chain seq x y z
N MET A 1 3.57 26.15 32.99
CA MET A 1 2.88 26.97 31.97
C MET A 1 3.42 26.52 30.62
N VAL A 2 2.56 26.20 29.65
CA VAL A 2 2.97 25.76 28.31
C VAL A 2 2.98 26.98 27.40
N GLU A 3 4.09 27.23 26.69
CA GLU A 3 4.20 28.29 25.70
C GLU A 3 3.25 28.01 24.52
N SER A 4 2.47 29.02 24.11
CA SER A 4 1.59 28.93 22.95
C SER A 4 2.41 28.84 21.66
N VAL A 5 2.20 27.78 20.88
CA VAL A 5 2.71 27.71 19.51
C VAL A 5 1.79 28.55 18.63
N SER A 6 2.22 29.74 18.23
CA SER A 6 1.45 30.58 17.30
C SER A 6 1.57 30.04 15.88
N SER A 7 0.44 29.78 15.22
CA SER A 7 0.37 29.39 13.82
C SER A 7 0.72 30.58 12.92
N ASN A 8 1.90 30.58 12.31
CA ASN A 8 2.22 31.59 11.30
C ASN A 8 1.71 31.10 9.93
N THR A 9 0.66 31.74 9.41
CA THR A 9 0.12 31.43 8.08
C THR A 9 1.05 32.03 7.02
N ILE A 10 1.67 31.17 6.20
CA ILE A 10 2.48 31.58 5.05
C ILE A 10 1.60 32.44 4.12
N ARG A 11 1.96 33.71 3.96
CA ARG A 11 1.28 34.63 3.03
C ARG A 11 1.81 34.39 1.62
N ALA A 12 0.97 34.62 0.61
CA ALA A 12 1.31 34.39 -0.80
C ALA A 12 2.59 35.09 -1.30
N GLY A 13 3.11 36.10 -0.58
CA GLY A 13 4.38 36.77 -0.88
C GLY A 13 5.65 36.11 -0.33
N ASP A 14 5.53 35.13 0.58
CA ASP A 14 6.68 34.39 1.13
C ASP A 14 7.23 33.35 0.13
N LEU A 15 6.41 32.94 -0.83
CA LEU A 15 6.78 31.96 -1.85
C LEU A 15 7.30 32.69 -3.09
N ARG A 16 8.51 33.26 -3.00
CA ARG A 16 9.19 33.80 -4.19
C ARG A 16 9.64 32.66 -5.09
N ILE A 17 8.74 32.23 -5.97
CA ILE A 17 9.03 31.27 -7.04
C ILE A 17 9.69 32.07 -8.18
N ALA A 18 11.00 31.90 -8.34
CA ALA A 18 11.70 32.43 -9.50
C ALA A 18 11.38 31.59 -10.74
N ASN A 19 11.11 32.25 -11.88
CA ASN A 19 10.87 31.56 -13.14
C ASN A 19 12.18 30.92 -13.63
N VAL A 20 12.19 29.58 -13.74
CA VAL A 20 13.31 28.83 -14.30
C VAL A 20 13.24 28.90 -15.83
N ALA A 21 14.31 29.38 -16.46
CA ALA A 21 14.43 29.41 -17.92
C ALA A 21 14.45 27.97 -18.47
N ARG A 22 13.69 27.73 -19.55
CA ARG A 22 13.61 26.41 -20.18
C ARG A 22 14.93 26.12 -20.89
N VAL A 23 15.60 25.02 -20.52
CA VAL A 23 16.80 24.53 -21.20
C VAL A 23 16.46 24.19 -22.66
N ALA A 24 17.32 24.60 -23.59
CA ALA A 24 17.15 24.36 -25.02
C ALA A 24 17.12 22.84 -25.32
N ALA A 25 16.24 22.44 -26.24
CA ALA A 25 16.07 21.05 -26.62
C ALA A 25 17.35 20.47 -27.23
N ALA A 26 17.77 19.30 -26.73
CA ALA A 26 18.84 18.51 -27.32
C ALA A 26 18.43 18.01 -28.73
N PRO A 27 19.39 17.83 -29.66
CA PRO A 27 19.08 17.36 -31.01
C PRO A 27 18.43 15.97 -30.96
N ALA A 28 17.44 15.76 -31.82
CA ALA A 28 16.75 14.49 -31.94
C ALA A 28 17.73 13.40 -32.42
N VAL A 29 17.92 12.37 -31.60
CA VAL A 29 18.59 11.14 -32.01
C VAL A 29 17.61 10.33 -32.87
N THR A 30 18.00 10.03 -34.11
CA THR A 30 17.30 9.07 -34.96
C THR A 30 17.30 7.72 -34.28
N THR A 31 16.15 7.27 -33.80
CA THR A 31 15.94 5.91 -33.31
C THR A 31 15.49 5.03 -34.48
N ASP A 32 16.46 4.43 -35.17
CA ASP A 32 16.23 3.18 -35.91
C ASP A 32 17.09 2.08 -35.28
N ALA A 33 16.67 1.66 -34.08
CA ALA A 33 17.07 0.41 -33.45
C ALA A 33 16.08 0.12 -32.32
N PRO A 34 15.60 -1.14 -32.14
CA PRO A 34 14.79 -1.48 -31.00
C PRO A 34 15.62 -1.26 -29.73
N ALA A 35 15.26 -0.22 -28.97
CA ALA A 35 15.85 0.04 -27.66
C ALA A 35 15.56 -1.17 -26.76
N SER A 36 16.58 -1.99 -26.53
CA SER A 36 16.53 -3.00 -25.48
C SER A 36 16.43 -2.25 -24.15
N ALA A 37 15.27 -2.35 -23.49
CA ALA A 37 15.05 -1.74 -22.20
C ALA A 37 16.11 -2.23 -21.19
N PRO A 38 16.63 -1.35 -20.31
CA PRO A 38 17.62 -1.75 -19.31
C PRO A 38 17.03 -2.83 -18.38
N PRO A 39 17.79 -3.90 -18.06
CA PRO A 39 17.35 -4.93 -17.14
C PRO A 39 17.25 -4.32 -15.73
N GLY A 40 16.04 -3.96 -15.31
CA GLY A 40 15.82 -3.38 -13.99
C GLY A 40 14.56 -2.55 -13.84
N VAL A 41 13.96 -2.07 -14.94
CA VAL A 41 12.66 -1.39 -14.87
C VAL A 41 11.57 -2.46 -14.92
N GLN A 42 11.42 -3.19 -13.81
CA GLN A 42 10.21 -3.97 -13.58
C GLN A 42 9.03 -3.01 -13.68
N ALA A 43 8.14 -3.25 -14.66
CA ALA A 43 6.92 -2.48 -14.77
C ALA A 43 6.23 -2.45 -13.39
N PRO A 44 5.66 -1.34 -12.93
CA PRO A 44 5.07 -1.24 -11.58
C PRO A 44 4.05 -2.36 -11.28
N GLN A 45 3.42 -2.89 -12.34
CA GLN A 45 2.55 -4.05 -12.32
C GLN A 45 3.25 -5.36 -11.87
N THR A 46 4.51 -5.60 -12.28
CA THR A 46 5.26 -6.80 -11.88
C THR A 46 5.76 -6.70 -10.44
N LEU A 47 6.12 -5.49 -9.98
CA LEU A 47 6.50 -5.25 -8.59
C LEU A 47 5.30 -5.41 -7.64
N ALA A 48 4.15 -4.79 -7.96
CA ALA A 48 2.92 -4.94 -7.17
C ALA A 48 2.47 -6.41 -7.09
N ARG A 49 2.58 -7.16 -8.20
CA ARG A 49 2.27 -8.60 -8.23
C ARG A 49 3.23 -9.43 -7.39
N SER A 50 4.51 -9.06 -7.35
CA SER A 50 5.51 -9.74 -6.51
C SER A 50 5.30 -9.47 -5.01
N MET A 51 4.85 -8.27 -4.64
CA MET A 51 4.53 -7.93 -3.24
C MET A 51 3.20 -8.54 -2.79
N ALA A 52 2.22 -8.66 -3.68
CA ALA A 52 0.96 -9.35 -3.43
C ALA A 52 1.07 -10.89 -3.46
N ALA A 53 2.21 -11.45 -3.89
CA ALA A 53 2.42 -12.89 -3.98
C ALA A 53 2.45 -13.60 -2.61
N LYS A 54 2.65 -12.84 -1.53
CA LYS A 54 2.67 -13.38 -0.17
C LYS A 54 1.58 -12.67 0.62
N PRO A 55 0.47 -13.35 0.94
CA PRO A 55 -0.54 -12.73 1.79
C PRO A 55 0.13 -12.43 3.15
N PRO A 56 -0.17 -11.28 3.79
CA PRO A 56 0.34 -10.93 5.11
C PRO A 56 -0.32 -11.81 6.17
N VAL A 57 -0.03 -13.11 6.12
CA VAL A 57 -0.50 -14.11 7.07
C VAL A 57 0.58 -14.33 8.12
N ASP A 58 0.14 -14.33 9.37
CA ASP A 58 0.97 -14.73 10.50
C ASP A 58 1.07 -16.26 10.51
N SER A 59 2.23 -16.77 10.08
CA SER A 59 2.51 -18.21 10.00
C SER A 59 2.54 -18.89 11.37
N GLU A 60 2.95 -18.18 12.42
CA GLU A 60 3.02 -18.70 13.78
C GLU A 60 1.60 -18.90 14.34
N ARG A 61 0.73 -17.91 14.12
CA ARG A 61 -0.68 -18.00 14.48
C ARG A 61 -1.38 -19.15 13.74
N VAL A 62 -1.09 -19.34 12.46
CA VAL A 62 -1.66 -20.45 11.67
C VAL A 62 -1.20 -21.81 12.21
N ALA A 63 0.08 -21.94 12.60
CA ALA A 63 0.58 -23.18 13.21
C ALA A 63 -0.11 -23.48 14.55
N ALA A 64 -0.24 -22.48 15.42
CA ALA A 64 -0.92 -22.61 16.71
C ALA A 64 -2.40 -23.02 16.55
N ILE A 65 -3.12 -22.40 15.60
CA ILE A 65 -4.51 -22.76 15.29
C ILE A 65 -4.59 -24.21 14.79
N LYS A 66 -3.69 -24.63 13.89
CA LYS A 66 -3.65 -26.02 13.38
C LYS A 66 -3.44 -27.03 14.51
N SER A 67 -2.52 -26.75 15.44
CA SER A 67 -2.30 -27.59 16.61
C SER A 67 -3.52 -27.64 17.53
N ALA A 68 -4.19 -26.51 17.78
CA ALA A 68 -5.41 -26.46 18.59
C ALA A 68 -6.58 -27.24 17.95
N ILE A 69 -6.70 -27.21 16.62
CA ILE A 69 -7.69 -28.02 15.90
C ILE A 69 -7.37 -29.51 16.01
N ALA A 70 -6.10 -29.90 15.81
CA ALA A 70 -5.67 -31.30 15.93
C ALA A 70 -5.91 -31.86 17.34
N ASN A 71 -5.71 -31.04 18.37
CA ASN A 71 -5.94 -31.41 19.77
C ASN A 71 -7.42 -31.31 20.19
N GLY A 72 -8.30 -30.82 19.32
CA GLY A 72 -9.73 -30.64 19.62
C GLY A 72 -10.03 -29.53 20.64
N THR A 73 -9.05 -28.71 21.01
CA THR A 73 -9.17 -27.64 21.99
C THR A 73 -9.48 -26.29 21.36
N PHE A 74 -9.68 -26.24 20.03
CA PHE A 74 -10.10 -25.01 19.38
C PHE A 74 -11.53 -24.65 19.85
N PRO A 75 -11.75 -23.45 20.40
CA PRO A 75 -13.03 -23.10 20.99
C PRO A 75 -14.10 -22.88 19.90
N LEU A 76 -15.01 -23.85 19.72
CA LEU A 76 -16.22 -23.68 18.91
C LEU A 76 -17.35 -23.14 19.79
N SER A 77 -17.34 -21.82 20.03
CA SER A 77 -18.48 -21.12 20.62
C SER A 77 -19.43 -20.65 19.51
N PRO A 78 -20.74 -20.97 19.55
CA PRO A 78 -21.71 -20.49 18.57
C PRO A 78 -21.75 -18.96 18.46
N ALA A 79 -21.56 -18.25 19.58
CA ALA A 79 -21.51 -16.79 19.61
C ALA A 79 -20.30 -16.25 18.82
N THR A 80 -19.11 -16.83 19.05
CA THR A 80 -17.88 -16.41 18.34
C THR A 80 -17.97 -16.67 16.84
N ILE A 81 -18.61 -17.77 16.42
CA ILE A 81 -18.84 -18.05 15.00
C ILE A 81 -19.78 -17.00 14.39
N ALA A 82 -20.87 -16.66 15.08
CA ALA A 82 -21.80 -15.63 14.61
C ALA A 82 -21.12 -14.27 14.47
N ASP A 83 -20.33 -13.86 15.46
CA ASP A 83 -19.57 -12.60 15.42
C ASP A 83 -18.61 -12.55 14.23
N GLN A 84 -17.91 -13.66 13.96
CA GLN A 84 -16.97 -13.76 12.83
C GLN A 84 -17.70 -13.70 11.47
N LEU A 85 -18.88 -14.33 11.36
CA LEU A 85 -19.70 -14.26 10.14
C LEU A 85 -20.25 -12.85 9.90
N ILE A 86 -20.65 -12.15 10.97
CA ILE A 86 -21.12 -10.77 10.91
C ILE A 86 -19.97 -9.85 10.50
N ALA A 87 -18.79 -9.98 11.11
CA ALA A 87 -17.61 -9.21 10.76
C ALA A 87 -17.22 -9.41 9.29
N LEU A 88 -17.22 -10.66 8.81
CA LEU A 88 -16.92 -10.98 7.41
C LEU A 88 -17.93 -10.34 6.45
N LYS A 89 -19.23 -10.35 6.80
CA LYS A 89 -20.27 -9.69 6.01
C LYS A 89 -20.01 -8.18 5.89
N TYR A 90 -19.67 -7.51 6.99
CA TYR A 90 -19.38 -6.08 6.96
C TYR A 90 -18.12 -5.77 6.15
N ASP A 91 -17.06 -6.54 6.35
CA ASP A 91 -15.81 -6.42 5.60
C ASP A 91 -16.07 -6.54 4.08
N TRP A 92 -16.83 -7.56 3.67
CA TRP A 92 -17.21 -7.74 2.27
C TRP A 92 -17.98 -6.54 1.70
N MET A 93 -18.97 -6.03 2.45
CA MET A 93 -19.77 -4.87 2.04
C MET A 93 -18.94 -3.58 1.92
N SER A 94 -17.91 -3.41 2.75
CA SER A 94 -17.00 -2.26 2.70
C SER A 94 -16.08 -2.29 1.47
N HIS A 95 -15.67 -3.47 1.00
CA HIS A 95 -14.81 -3.61 -0.17
C HIS A 95 -15.55 -3.47 -1.52
N GLU A 96 -16.88 -3.62 -1.55
CA GLU A 96 -17.72 -3.39 -2.74
C GLU A 96 -18.00 -1.90 -3.04
N GLN A 97 -17.70 -1.00 -2.10
CA GLN A 97 -17.96 0.44 -2.23
C GLN A 97 -16.76 1.23 -2.79
N ALA A 98 -15.73 0.55 -3.30
CA ALA A 98 -14.46 1.13 -3.78
C ALA A 98 -14.30 1.05 -5.31
#